data_AF-A0A0N4X652-F1
#
_entry.id   AF-A0A0N4X652-F1
#
_cell.length_a   1.000
_cell.length_b   1.000
_cell.length_c   1.000
_cell.angle_alpha   90.00
_cell.angle_beta   90.00
_cell.angle_gamma   90.00
#
_symmetry.space_group_name_H-M   'P 1'
#
loop_
_entity.id
_entity.type
_entity.pdbx_description
1 polymer ?
#
loop_
_entity_poly.entity_id
_entity_poly.type
_entity_poly.pdbx_seq_one_letter_code
_entity_poly.pdbx_strand_id
1 'polypeptide(L)'
;MGKNLMEEQVLLSAQDFLAHLSSIKNKDEICLREPIQVFIGNIINKTLYGFSYEYDKSDRMMKAAKELNALIEGMNYDNLLNVCMDFYTAGMETTTTTLRWATLLFATHPEEQVKHPLTKHYLVVVIVFVIIISNYSKEKVREEILRVVGPEGKPTSSDRQKMPYTNATIQEIQRWANILPMNVVHRTVRDTSVKGVKIPADTHVLGEIHQILAHSPVFKDGHEFRPERFLMEDGVTPNKEAVDHLCPFSMGKRQCAGEALARVELFVGVVSLLQNYRVRLFDIEPSKGRKVDLEPIFGGILLPKIQPLRLLDFARIHEEFARYTKEYGNIFTVYLPKPHVVITDFDGVKEAFVKKGDDFIGRSGLFPDTIFQNVENGGVIFSQLRRTIKEDVARALESYSVDQEPECLVQAYYQKMQNDPNLK
;
A
#
# COMPACT_ATOMS: atom_id res chain seq x y z
N MET A 1 -0.31 -43.70 -0.74
CA MET A 1 0.16 -45.10 -0.64
C MET A 1 -0.36 -45.69 0.66
N GLY A 2 -0.69 -46.98 0.71
CA GLY A 2 -1.04 -47.65 1.97
C GLY A 2 0.21 -47.85 2.85
N LYS A 3 0.05 -47.88 4.18
CA LYS A 3 1.18 -48.04 5.13
C LYS A 3 2.07 -49.23 4.79
N ASN A 4 1.45 -50.38 4.56
CA ASN A 4 2.08 -51.67 4.30
C ASN A 4 3.12 -51.61 3.16
N LEU A 5 2.87 -50.81 2.10
CA LEU A 5 3.78 -50.70 0.95
C LEU A 5 5.09 -50.00 1.31
N MET A 6 5.04 -48.95 2.13
CA MET A 6 6.26 -48.25 2.58
C MET A 6 7.04 -49.12 3.58
N GLU A 7 6.35 -49.84 4.45
CA GLU A 7 6.95 -50.80 5.37
C GLU A 7 7.67 -51.94 4.62
N GLU A 8 7.05 -52.48 3.57
CA GLU A 8 7.65 -53.47 2.67
C GLU A 8 8.92 -52.93 1.97
N GLN A 9 8.90 -51.71 1.43
CA GLN A 9 10.11 -51.12 0.80
C GLN A 9 11.23 -50.85 1.80
N VAL A 10 10.91 -50.46 3.04
CA VAL A 10 11.89 -50.32 4.12
C VAL A 10 12.50 -51.68 4.47
N LEU A 11 11.69 -52.72 4.64
CA LEU A 11 12.15 -54.06 4.98
C LEU A 11 13.03 -54.69 3.89
N LEU A 12 12.62 -54.58 2.62
CA LEU A 12 13.42 -55.05 1.47
C LEU A 12 14.77 -54.33 1.40
N SER A 13 14.77 -53.00 1.49
CA SER A 13 16.02 -52.22 1.43
C SER A 13 16.92 -52.45 2.66
N ALA A 14 16.35 -52.82 3.82
CA ALA A 14 17.10 -53.19 5.02
C ALA A 14 17.73 -54.58 4.89
N GLN A 15 17.09 -55.53 4.21
CA GLN A 15 17.72 -56.82 3.84
C GLN A 15 18.91 -56.58 2.89
N ASP A 16 18.74 -55.74 1.86
CA ASP A 16 19.83 -55.35 0.94
C ASP A 16 21.02 -54.73 1.72
N PHE A 17 20.73 -53.85 2.68
CA PHE A 17 21.72 -53.20 3.56
C PHE A 17 22.48 -54.18 4.45
N LEU A 18 21.76 -55.08 5.15
CA LEU A 18 22.37 -56.07 6.05
C LEU A 18 23.19 -57.12 5.27
N ALA A 19 22.76 -57.49 4.06
CA ALA A 19 23.54 -58.34 3.17
C ALA A 19 24.85 -57.67 2.74
N HIS A 20 24.81 -56.38 2.39
CA HIS A 20 26.02 -55.60 2.09
C HIS A 20 26.96 -55.49 3.31
N LEU A 21 26.47 -55.10 4.49
CA LEU A 21 27.30 -55.06 5.70
C LEU A 21 27.84 -56.43 6.12
N SER A 22 27.19 -57.52 5.68
CA SER A 22 27.67 -58.88 5.92
C SER A 22 28.87 -59.24 5.04
N SER A 23 28.94 -58.74 3.79
CA SER A 23 30.01 -59.07 2.83
C SER A 23 31.30 -58.24 2.97
N ILE A 24 31.27 -57.11 3.71
CA ILE A 24 32.46 -56.32 4.02
C ILE A 24 33.43 -57.16 4.89
N LYS A 25 34.68 -57.30 4.45
CA LYS A 25 35.68 -58.21 5.06
C LYS A 25 36.37 -57.65 6.31
N ASN A 26 36.77 -56.38 6.30
CA ASN A 26 37.28 -55.67 7.48
C ASN A 26 36.11 -54.96 8.16
N LYS A 27 35.83 -55.28 9.42
CA LYS A 27 34.74 -54.66 10.20
C LYS A 27 35.21 -53.71 11.30
N ASP A 28 36.52 -53.60 11.49
CA ASP A 28 37.13 -52.80 12.55
C ASP A 28 37.18 -51.30 12.16
N GLU A 29 37.22 -50.99 10.86
CA GLU A 29 37.25 -49.62 10.32
C GLU A 29 36.21 -49.42 9.18
N ILE A 30 34.90 -49.49 9.50
CA ILE A 30 33.82 -49.24 8.52
C ILE A 30 33.28 -47.81 8.58
N CYS A 31 33.35 -47.09 7.46
CA CYS A 31 32.58 -45.85 7.25
C CYS A 31 31.16 -46.17 6.77
N LEU A 32 30.17 -46.08 7.67
CA LEU A 32 28.76 -46.37 7.34
C LEU A 32 28.05 -45.29 6.49
N ARG A 33 28.69 -44.15 6.19
CA ARG A 33 28.06 -43.02 5.48
C ARG A 33 27.48 -43.43 4.12
N GLU A 34 28.28 -44.08 3.27
CA GLU A 34 27.85 -44.43 1.91
C GLU A 34 26.83 -45.59 1.92
N PRO A 35 27.02 -46.69 2.68
CA PRO A 35 25.97 -47.71 2.85
C PRO A 35 24.63 -47.18 3.37
N ILE A 36 24.63 -46.30 4.37
CA ILE A 36 23.37 -45.71 4.90
C ILE A 36 22.73 -44.78 3.86
N GLN A 37 23.54 -44.01 3.11
CA GLN A 37 23.05 -43.16 2.03
C GLN A 37 22.33 -44.00 0.96
N VAL A 38 22.93 -45.11 0.51
CA VAL A 38 22.34 -46.07 -0.45
C VAL A 38 21.05 -46.70 0.10
N PHE A 39 21.06 -47.16 1.35
CA PHE A 39 19.88 -47.73 2.02
C PHE A 39 18.66 -46.78 1.98
N ILE A 40 18.83 -45.53 2.44
CA ILE A 40 17.72 -44.57 2.51
C ILE A 40 17.27 -44.12 1.11
N GLY A 41 18.20 -43.84 0.20
CA GLY A 41 17.84 -43.44 -1.17
C GLY A 41 17.18 -44.58 -1.96
N ASN A 42 17.51 -45.84 -1.70
CA ASN A 42 16.83 -46.98 -2.32
C ASN A 42 15.38 -47.12 -1.86
N ILE A 43 15.04 -46.85 -0.58
CA ILE A 43 13.64 -46.79 -0.13
C ILE A 43 12.88 -45.74 -0.94
N ILE A 44 13.46 -44.55 -1.11
CA ILE A 44 12.86 -43.43 -1.86
C ILE A 44 12.74 -43.78 -3.35
N ASN A 45 13.78 -44.32 -3.99
CA ASN A 45 13.79 -44.68 -5.40
C ASN A 45 12.81 -45.83 -5.73
N LYS A 46 12.73 -46.87 -4.88
CA LYS A 46 11.73 -47.94 -5.04
C LYS A 46 10.31 -47.38 -4.90
N THR A 47 10.08 -46.47 -3.94
CA THR A 47 8.77 -45.87 -3.66
C THR A 47 8.29 -44.87 -4.73
N LEU A 48 9.19 -44.02 -5.27
CA LEU A 48 8.82 -42.96 -6.22
C LEU A 48 9.00 -43.36 -7.70
N TYR A 49 9.96 -44.23 -7.99
CA TYR A 49 10.44 -44.48 -9.35
C TYR A 49 10.56 -45.98 -9.71
N GLY A 50 10.28 -46.89 -8.76
CA GLY A 50 10.27 -48.34 -8.99
C GLY A 50 11.63 -48.99 -9.21
N PHE A 51 12.75 -48.34 -8.82
CA PHE A 51 14.11 -48.89 -9.00
C PHE A 51 15.00 -48.70 -7.76
N SER A 52 16.12 -49.40 -7.73
CA SER A 52 17.17 -49.24 -6.71
C SER A 52 18.56 -49.43 -7.29
N TYR A 53 19.57 -48.88 -6.63
CA TYR A 53 20.98 -49.15 -6.92
C TYR A 53 21.48 -50.35 -6.12
N GLU A 54 22.24 -51.24 -6.75
CA GLU A 54 23.10 -52.18 -6.03
C GLU A 54 24.23 -51.40 -5.34
N TYR A 55 24.72 -51.86 -4.18
CA TYR A 55 25.69 -51.11 -3.38
C TYR A 55 27.02 -50.90 -4.13
N ASP A 56 27.47 -51.90 -4.88
CA ASP A 56 28.66 -51.89 -5.75
C ASP A 56 28.47 -51.11 -7.05
N LYS A 57 27.24 -50.64 -7.35
CA LYS A 57 26.89 -49.89 -8.57
C LYS A 57 26.19 -48.57 -8.25
N SER A 58 26.45 -48.02 -7.06
CA SER A 58 25.78 -46.85 -6.50
C SER A 58 26.40 -45.49 -6.89
N ASP A 59 27.49 -45.48 -7.66
CA ASP A 59 28.29 -44.29 -8.01
C ASP A 59 27.47 -43.08 -8.46
N ARG A 60 26.46 -43.28 -9.32
CA ARG A 60 25.61 -42.20 -9.84
C ARG A 60 24.84 -41.49 -8.71
N MET A 61 24.35 -42.26 -7.74
CA MET A 61 23.65 -41.73 -6.57
C MET A 61 24.62 -41.12 -5.58
N MET A 62 25.77 -41.75 -5.33
CA MET A 62 26.79 -41.21 -4.44
C MET A 62 27.42 -39.92 -4.97
N LYS A 63 27.54 -39.76 -6.30
CA LYS A 63 27.91 -38.51 -6.94
C LYS A 63 26.87 -37.41 -6.67
N ALA A 64 25.59 -37.66 -6.94
CA ALA A 64 24.53 -36.69 -6.68
C ALA A 64 24.45 -36.30 -5.18
N ALA A 65 24.66 -37.25 -4.28
CA ALA A 65 24.74 -36.98 -2.84
C ALA A 65 25.96 -36.13 -2.47
N LYS A 66 27.12 -36.35 -3.09
CA LYS A 66 28.33 -35.53 -2.89
C LYS A 66 28.16 -34.11 -3.45
N GLU A 67 27.54 -33.97 -4.62
CA GLU A 67 27.22 -32.66 -5.22
C GLU A 67 26.20 -31.87 -4.36
N LEU A 68 25.17 -32.54 -3.82
CA LEU A 68 24.22 -31.92 -2.88
C LEU A 68 24.88 -31.55 -1.53
N ASN A 69 25.74 -32.41 -0.98
CA ASN A 69 26.48 -32.10 0.25
C ASN A 69 27.40 -30.88 0.06
N ALA A 70 28.12 -30.78 -1.07
CA ALA A 70 28.95 -29.61 -1.38
C ALA A 70 28.12 -28.31 -1.51
N LEU A 71 26.89 -28.40 -2.03
CA LEU A 71 25.92 -27.29 -2.07
C LEU A 71 25.47 -26.85 -0.66
N ILE A 72 25.33 -27.79 0.27
CA ILE A 72 24.96 -27.53 1.67
C ILE A 72 26.16 -26.99 2.46
N GLU A 73 27.34 -27.58 2.29
CA GLU A 73 28.61 -27.16 2.93
C GLU A 73 29.03 -25.75 2.47
N GLY A 74 28.67 -25.35 1.24
CA GLY A 74 28.82 -23.97 0.75
C GLY A 74 27.87 -22.95 1.41
N MET A 75 26.84 -23.40 2.13
CA MET A 75 25.95 -22.55 2.94
C MET A 75 26.33 -22.67 4.43
N ASN A 76 27.52 -22.19 4.79
CA ASN A 76 27.91 -22.14 6.20
C ASN A 76 26.97 -21.21 7.01
N TYR A 77 26.93 -21.44 8.33
CA TYR A 77 26.00 -20.74 9.23
C TYR A 77 26.14 -19.22 9.15
N ASP A 78 27.37 -18.72 9.06
CA ASP A 78 27.65 -17.29 8.99
C ASP A 78 27.12 -16.66 7.70
N ASN A 79 27.23 -17.36 6.56
CA ASN A 79 26.65 -16.91 5.29
C ASN A 79 25.11 -16.93 5.32
N LEU A 80 24.50 -17.92 5.97
CA LEU A 80 23.04 -17.92 6.18
C LEU A 80 22.60 -16.75 7.07
N LEU A 81 23.32 -16.49 8.16
CA LEU A 81 23.06 -15.35 9.05
C LEU A 81 23.25 -14.01 8.34
N ASN A 82 24.30 -13.88 7.52
CA ASN A 82 24.52 -12.70 6.68
C ASN A 82 23.40 -12.52 5.65
N VAL A 83 22.91 -13.58 5.01
CA VAL A 83 21.74 -13.50 4.10
C VAL A 83 20.48 -13.05 4.85
N CYS A 84 20.26 -13.52 6.08
CA CYS A 84 19.16 -13.02 6.92
C CYS A 84 19.33 -11.53 7.27
N MET A 85 20.55 -11.08 7.56
CA MET A 85 20.86 -9.66 7.83
C MET A 85 20.72 -8.78 6.59
N ASP A 86 21.11 -9.26 5.41
CA ASP A 86 20.91 -8.58 4.13
C ASP A 86 19.40 -8.34 3.88
N PHE A 87 18.58 -9.39 3.98
CA PHE A 87 17.13 -9.29 3.80
C PHE A 87 16.47 -8.38 4.84
N TYR A 88 16.85 -8.49 6.12
CA TYR A 88 16.33 -7.63 7.18
C TYR A 88 16.68 -6.16 6.95
N THR A 89 17.96 -5.86 6.73
CA THR A 89 18.45 -4.48 6.62
C THR A 89 17.94 -3.81 5.35
N ALA A 90 18.03 -4.49 4.21
CA ALA A 90 17.58 -3.95 2.93
C ALA A 90 16.05 -3.81 2.89
N GLY A 91 15.31 -4.80 3.37
CA GLY A 91 13.84 -4.76 3.43
C GLY A 91 13.34 -3.64 4.34
N MET A 92 13.81 -3.60 5.58
CA MET A 92 13.38 -2.61 6.58
C MET A 92 13.67 -1.18 6.10
N GLU A 93 14.92 -0.84 5.77
CA GLU A 93 15.26 0.55 5.45
C GLU A 93 14.65 1.01 4.13
N THR A 94 14.57 0.17 3.09
CA THR A 94 14.04 0.61 1.79
C THR A 94 12.51 0.68 1.77
N THR A 95 11.79 -0.29 2.34
CA THR A 95 10.32 -0.21 2.47
C THR A 95 9.94 0.92 3.42
N THR A 96 10.53 1.03 4.62
CA THR A 96 10.20 2.11 5.56
C THR A 96 10.57 3.49 5.00
N THR A 97 11.71 3.64 4.30
CA THR A 97 12.04 4.91 3.64
C THR A 97 11.07 5.26 2.53
N THR A 98 10.63 4.29 1.71
CA THR A 98 9.65 4.54 0.65
C THR A 98 8.24 4.79 1.21
N LEU A 99 7.84 4.17 2.34
CA LEU A 99 6.58 4.47 3.04
C LEU A 99 6.60 5.81 3.79
N ARG A 100 7.75 6.20 4.35
CA ARG A 100 8.00 7.57 4.84
C ARG A 100 7.77 8.53 3.68
N TRP A 101 8.48 8.37 2.57
CA TRP A 101 8.25 9.13 1.34
C TRP A 101 6.77 9.14 0.94
N ALA A 102 6.09 8.00 0.78
CA ALA A 102 4.66 7.96 0.45
C ALA A 102 3.80 8.82 1.40
N THR A 103 4.02 8.72 2.72
CA THR A 103 3.31 9.52 3.73
C THR A 103 3.60 11.01 3.59
N LEU A 104 4.85 11.39 3.25
CA LEU A 104 5.23 12.77 2.94
C LEU A 104 4.44 13.26 1.75
N LEU A 105 4.52 12.49 0.69
CA LEU A 105 3.95 12.78 -0.60
C LEU A 105 2.41 12.93 -0.45
N PHE A 106 1.75 12.18 0.44
CA PHE A 106 0.32 12.36 0.71
C PHE A 106 -0.10 13.60 1.51
N ALA A 107 0.58 13.98 2.60
CA ALA A 107 0.04 15.03 3.48
C ALA A 107 -0.08 16.43 2.82
N THR A 108 0.64 16.65 1.73
CA THR A 108 1.48 17.86 1.64
C THR A 108 1.04 18.95 0.70
N HIS A 109 -0.06 18.67 0.02
CA HIS A 109 -0.62 19.47 -1.06
C HIS A 109 -2.13 19.39 -0.86
N PRO A 110 -2.64 20.17 0.10
CA PRO A 110 -4.01 20.68 0.12
C PRO A 110 -4.05 21.96 -0.75
N GLU A 111 -5.11 22.76 -0.56
CA GLU A 111 -5.47 24.01 -1.25
C GLU A 111 -6.22 23.84 -2.58
N GLU A 112 -7.24 24.66 -2.87
CA GLU A 112 -7.65 25.87 -2.11
C GLU A 112 -8.72 25.65 -1.03
N GLN A 113 -8.58 26.40 0.07
CA GLN A 113 -9.74 26.93 0.81
C GLN A 113 -9.71 28.46 0.87
N VAL A 114 -10.88 29.08 0.61
CA VAL A 114 -11.04 30.53 0.64
C VAL A 114 -10.74 31.06 2.06
N LYS A 115 -9.81 32.01 2.13
CA LYS A 115 -9.42 32.69 3.38
C LYS A 115 -10.64 33.29 4.08
N HIS A 116 -10.94 32.81 5.27
CA HIS A 116 -11.80 33.51 6.23
C HIS A 116 -10.98 33.81 7.51
N PRO A 117 -11.04 35.03 8.07
CA PRO A 117 -10.39 35.32 9.34
C PRO A 117 -11.07 34.58 10.51
N LEU A 118 -10.37 34.50 11.65
CA LEU A 118 -10.75 33.88 12.94
C LEU A 118 -10.45 32.38 13.11
N THR A 119 -9.20 32.05 13.46
CA THR A 119 -8.88 30.91 14.37
C THR A 119 -7.60 31.25 15.16
N LYS A 120 -7.38 30.66 16.35
CA LYS A 120 -6.30 31.08 17.27
C LYS A 120 -5.78 29.92 18.16
N HIS A 121 -4.45 29.81 18.27
CA HIS A 121 -3.64 29.04 19.26
C HIS A 121 -3.56 27.49 19.19
N TYR A 122 -2.39 26.99 18.73
CA TYR A 122 -1.48 25.91 19.25
C TYR A 122 -1.99 24.76 20.18
N LEU A 123 -1.39 23.54 20.24
CA LEU A 123 0.04 23.29 20.59
C LEU A 123 0.48 21.78 20.65
N VAL A 124 1.49 21.34 19.84
CA VAL A 124 2.53 20.28 20.13
C VAL A 124 2.01 18.79 20.30
N VAL A 125 2.72 17.66 20.13
CA VAL A 125 4.15 17.23 20.11
C VAL A 125 4.47 16.21 18.95
N VAL A 126 5.77 15.93 18.75
CA VAL A 126 6.39 14.69 18.17
C VAL A 126 6.52 14.53 16.63
N ILE A 127 7.73 14.09 16.26
CA ILE A 127 8.23 13.40 15.06
C ILE A 127 7.70 13.80 13.66
N VAL A 128 8.09 15.02 13.27
CA VAL A 128 8.95 15.30 12.10
C VAL A 128 8.83 14.47 10.76
N PHE A 129 8.22 14.98 9.64
CA PHE A 129 8.34 14.55 8.20
C PHE A 129 8.13 15.58 6.98
N VAL A 130 7.32 15.32 5.90
CA VAL A 130 6.74 16.18 4.76
C VAL A 130 7.67 17.01 3.74
N ILE A 131 7.44 17.66 2.53
CA ILE A 131 6.43 18.07 1.42
C ILE A 131 7.07 18.10 -0.02
N ILE A 132 6.55 17.42 -1.11
CA ILE A 132 6.22 17.87 -2.54
C ILE A 132 5.37 16.77 -3.30
N ILE A 133 4.17 17.06 -3.86
CA ILE A 133 3.28 16.20 -4.70
C ILE A 133 2.23 17.06 -5.46
N SER A 134 1.59 16.61 -6.56
CA SER A 134 0.46 17.37 -7.15
C SER A 134 -0.91 17.16 -6.44
N ASN A 135 -1.76 18.20 -6.47
CA ASN A 135 -3.02 18.30 -5.71
C ASN A 135 -4.11 17.26 -6.05
N TYR A 136 -4.04 16.58 -7.20
CA TYR A 136 -5.19 15.83 -7.72
C TYR A 136 -5.28 14.38 -7.22
N SER A 137 -4.23 13.85 -6.58
CA SER A 137 -4.05 12.39 -6.47
C SER A 137 -4.60 11.75 -5.19
N LYS A 138 -4.63 12.43 -4.03
CA LYS A 138 -4.94 11.74 -2.75
C LYS A 138 -6.41 11.42 -2.61
N GLU A 139 -7.26 12.38 -2.94
CA GLU A 139 -8.72 12.23 -3.01
C GLU A 139 -9.08 11.10 -3.98
N LYS A 140 -8.58 11.13 -5.22
CA LYS A 140 -8.74 10.03 -6.20
C LYS A 140 -8.32 8.66 -5.65
N VAL A 141 -7.12 8.56 -5.04
CA VAL A 141 -6.63 7.31 -4.45
C VAL A 141 -7.54 6.83 -3.32
N ARG A 142 -7.95 7.72 -2.40
CA ARG A 142 -8.85 7.36 -1.30
C ARG A 142 -10.26 6.99 -1.79
N GLU A 143 -10.78 7.66 -2.82
CA GLU A 143 -12.05 7.32 -3.47
C GLU A 143 -11.98 5.96 -4.17
N GLU A 144 -10.90 5.68 -4.90
CA GLU A 144 -10.66 4.38 -5.52
C GLU A 144 -10.55 3.25 -4.48
N ILE A 145 -9.81 3.48 -3.38
CA ILE A 145 -9.69 2.56 -2.25
C ILE A 145 -11.05 2.30 -1.60
N LEU A 146 -11.80 3.34 -1.26
CA LEU A 146 -13.11 3.19 -0.61
C LEU A 146 -14.15 2.57 -1.54
N ARG A 147 -14.03 2.75 -2.86
CA ARG A 147 -14.87 2.09 -3.88
C ARG A 147 -14.55 0.60 -4.06
N VAL A 148 -13.28 0.21 -3.95
CA VAL A 148 -12.82 -1.17 -4.24
C VAL A 148 -12.70 -2.06 -3.01
N VAL A 149 -12.22 -1.50 -1.89
CA VAL A 149 -11.98 -2.21 -0.62
C VAL A 149 -13.09 -1.91 0.40
N GLY A 150 -13.70 -0.73 0.34
CA GLY A 150 -14.63 -0.25 1.37
C GLY A 150 -13.91 0.31 2.62
N PRO A 151 -14.66 0.91 3.57
CA PRO A 151 -14.08 1.47 4.79
C PRO A 151 -13.50 0.38 5.72
N GLU A 152 -14.24 -0.72 5.93
CA GLU A 152 -13.89 -1.80 6.87
C GLU A 152 -13.20 -3.01 6.20
N GLY A 153 -13.00 -2.97 4.88
CA GLY A 153 -12.40 -4.09 4.13
C GLY A 153 -10.91 -4.25 4.41
N LYS A 154 -10.39 -5.47 4.29
CA LYS A 154 -8.95 -5.75 4.47
C LYS A 154 -8.23 -5.69 3.11
N PRO A 155 -7.36 -4.72 2.85
CA PRO A 155 -6.74 -4.56 1.54
C PRO A 155 -5.73 -5.68 1.24
N THR A 156 -5.76 -6.20 0.00
CA THR A 156 -4.89 -7.29 -0.45
C THR A 156 -4.02 -6.89 -1.64
N SER A 157 -2.93 -7.63 -1.90
CA SER A 157 -2.11 -7.44 -3.10
C SER A 157 -2.89 -7.66 -4.41
N SER A 158 -3.92 -8.51 -4.38
CA SER A 158 -4.84 -8.77 -5.50
C SER A 158 -5.66 -7.55 -5.93
N ASP A 159 -5.98 -6.63 -5.01
CA ASP A 159 -6.82 -5.48 -5.33
C ASP A 159 -6.13 -4.44 -6.22
N ARG A 160 -4.80 -4.54 -6.39
CA ARG A 160 -4.00 -3.74 -7.33
C ARG A 160 -4.53 -3.76 -8.76
N GLN A 161 -5.06 -4.90 -9.21
CA GLN A 161 -5.62 -5.03 -10.57
C GLN A 161 -6.90 -4.20 -10.76
N LYS A 162 -7.55 -3.78 -9.67
CA LYS A 162 -8.78 -2.97 -9.64
C LYS A 162 -8.51 -1.51 -9.28
N MET A 163 -7.26 -1.17 -8.90
CA MET A 163 -6.87 0.15 -8.39
C MET A 163 -5.70 0.73 -9.22
N PRO A 164 -5.93 1.01 -10.52
CA PRO A 164 -4.89 1.50 -11.44
C PRO A 164 -4.32 2.84 -11.01
N TYR A 165 -5.14 3.77 -10.48
CA TYR A 165 -4.68 5.10 -10.10
C TYR A 165 -3.82 5.07 -8.83
N THR A 166 -4.17 4.21 -7.88
CA THR A 166 -3.38 3.90 -6.68
C THR A 166 -2.04 3.26 -7.05
N ASN A 167 -2.05 2.29 -7.98
CA ASN A 167 -0.81 1.68 -8.48
C ASN A 167 0.10 2.70 -9.20
N ALA A 168 -0.47 3.53 -10.07
CA ALA A 168 0.23 4.62 -10.76
C ALA A 168 0.80 5.65 -9.77
N THR A 169 0.08 5.94 -8.68
CA THR A 169 0.55 6.85 -7.62
C THR A 169 1.73 6.26 -6.84
N ILE A 170 1.71 4.95 -6.57
CA ILE A 170 2.86 4.24 -5.95
C ILE A 170 4.05 4.22 -6.91
N GLN A 171 3.82 4.03 -8.21
CA GLN A 171 4.88 4.08 -9.24
C GLN A 171 5.54 5.46 -9.32
N GLU A 172 4.76 6.54 -9.26
CA GLU A 172 5.29 7.91 -9.21
C GLU A 172 5.98 8.21 -7.86
N ILE A 173 5.50 7.69 -6.73
CA ILE A 173 6.21 7.74 -5.44
C ILE A 173 7.61 7.12 -5.58
N GLN A 174 7.73 5.96 -6.23
CA GLN A 174 9.03 5.31 -6.44
C GLN A 174 9.94 6.12 -7.39
N ARG A 175 9.40 6.68 -8.49
CA ARG A 175 10.17 7.53 -9.41
C ARG A 175 10.66 8.81 -8.72
N TRP A 176 9.80 9.44 -7.93
CA TRP A 176 10.01 10.74 -7.32
C TRP A 176 10.96 10.69 -6.14
N ALA A 177 10.70 9.78 -5.19
CA ALA A 177 11.53 9.62 -4.00
C ALA A 177 12.92 9.07 -4.35
N ASN A 178 13.01 8.27 -5.42
CA ASN A 178 14.25 7.73 -6.00
C ASN A 178 15.27 7.29 -4.94
N ILE A 179 14.81 6.50 -3.97
CA ILE A 179 15.51 6.35 -2.67
C ILE A 179 16.90 5.73 -2.78
N LEU A 180 17.19 5.04 -3.89
CA LEU A 180 18.49 4.50 -4.28
C LEU A 180 18.87 5.09 -5.65
N PRO A 181 19.42 6.32 -5.70
CA PRO A 181 19.75 7.00 -6.96
C PRO A 181 20.92 6.35 -7.70
N MET A 182 21.71 5.53 -6.99
CA MET A 182 22.88 4.83 -7.48
C MET A 182 22.75 3.35 -7.11
N ASN A 183 22.98 2.45 -8.07
CA ASN A 183 23.10 1.02 -7.80
C ASN A 183 24.31 0.72 -6.93
N VAL A 184 24.26 -0.41 -6.21
CA VAL A 184 25.46 -1.04 -5.63
C VAL A 184 26.49 -1.27 -6.74
N VAL A 185 27.76 -0.96 -6.47
CA VAL A 185 28.84 -1.02 -7.47
C VAL A 185 28.98 -2.44 -8.03
N HIS A 186 28.92 -2.56 -9.35
CA HIS A 186 29.24 -3.78 -10.09
C HIS A 186 30.72 -3.80 -10.50
N ARG A 187 31.22 -4.98 -10.89
CA ARG A 187 32.59 -5.16 -11.41
C ARG A 187 32.55 -6.04 -12.65
N THR A 188 33.27 -5.67 -13.71
CA THR A 188 33.41 -6.53 -14.90
C THR A 188 34.25 -7.77 -14.58
N VAL A 189 33.75 -8.95 -14.93
CA VAL A 189 34.45 -10.24 -14.70
C VAL A 189 35.35 -10.67 -15.87
N ARG A 190 35.32 -9.90 -16.97
CA ARG A 190 36.14 -10.04 -18.18
C ARG A 190 35.99 -8.78 -19.04
N ASP A 191 36.87 -8.60 -20.01
CA ASP A 191 36.75 -7.59 -21.06
C ASP A 191 35.38 -7.67 -21.75
N THR A 192 34.78 -6.51 -22.00
CA THR A 192 33.44 -6.37 -22.56
C THR A 192 33.27 -5.02 -23.27
N SER A 193 32.07 -4.69 -23.74
CA SER A 193 31.73 -3.36 -24.24
C SER A 193 30.28 -2.99 -23.99
N VAL A 194 30.01 -1.68 -23.88
CA VAL A 194 28.66 -1.10 -23.74
C VAL A 194 28.53 0.05 -24.74
N LYS A 195 27.50 0.01 -25.59
CA LYS A 195 27.28 0.99 -26.68
C LYS A 195 28.52 1.24 -27.55
N GLY A 196 29.32 0.19 -27.79
CA GLY A 196 30.57 0.25 -28.57
C GLY A 196 31.82 0.67 -27.77
N VAL A 197 31.67 1.28 -26.59
CA VAL A 197 32.79 1.62 -25.70
C VAL A 197 33.32 0.34 -25.06
N LYS A 198 34.61 0.05 -25.24
CA LYS A 198 35.27 -1.10 -24.59
C LYS A 198 35.47 -0.82 -23.09
N ILE A 199 35.24 -1.83 -22.27
CA ILE A 199 35.42 -1.81 -20.82
C ILE A 199 36.28 -3.03 -20.45
N PRO A 200 37.47 -2.87 -19.87
CA PRO A 200 38.32 -4.00 -19.45
C PRO A 200 37.66 -4.89 -18.40
N ALA A 201 38.25 -6.05 -18.13
CA ALA A 201 38.05 -6.80 -16.90
C ALA A 201 38.39 -5.94 -15.66
N ASP A 202 37.91 -6.37 -14.48
CA ASP A 202 38.20 -5.76 -13.17
C ASP A 202 37.83 -4.26 -13.04
N THR A 203 36.98 -3.76 -13.94
CA THR A 203 36.52 -2.37 -13.95
C THR A 203 35.28 -2.25 -13.09
N HIS A 204 35.29 -1.34 -12.12
CA HIS A 204 34.11 -0.97 -11.34
C HIS A 204 33.13 -0.17 -12.22
N VAL A 205 31.85 -0.56 -12.18
CA VAL A 205 30.77 0.03 -12.99
C VAL A 205 29.61 0.40 -12.08
N LEU A 206 29.17 1.65 -12.17
CA LEU A 206 28.01 2.17 -11.47
C LEU A 206 26.83 2.27 -12.43
N GLY A 207 25.64 1.80 -12.00
CA GLY A 207 24.39 2.18 -12.64
C GLY A 207 23.80 3.40 -11.93
N GLU A 208 23.78 4.53 -12.61
CA GLU A 208 23.16 5.76 -12.11
C GLU A 208 21.67 5.75 -12.50
N ILE A 209 20.80 5.65 -11.50
CA ILE A 209 19.34 5.51 -11.62
C ILE A 209 18.65 6.88 -11.61
N HIS A 210 19.22 7.90 -10.95
CA HIS A 210 18.69 9.26 -10.93
C HIS A 210 18.66 9.88 -12.33
N GLN A 211 19.72 9.75 -13.12
CA GLN A 211 19.77 10.20 -14.51
C GLN A 211 18.66 9.55 -15.36
N ILE A 212 18.26 8.31 -15.05
CA ILE A 212 17.14 7.63 -15.73
C ILE A 212 15.80 8.20 -15.25
N LEU A 213 15.55 8.23 -13.94
CA LEU A 213 14.23 8.57 -13.37
C LEU A 213 13.91 10.08 -13.37
N ALA A 214 14.92 10.95 -13.48
CA ALA A 214 14.79 12.41 -13.55
C ALA A 214 14.93 12.99 -14.96
N HIS A 215 15.67 12.34 -15.88
CA HIS A 215 16.01 12.90 -17.19
C HIS A 215 15.71 11.99 -18.40
N SER A 216 15.11 10.80 -18.21
CA SER A 216 14.59 10.03 -19.35
C SER A 216 13.51 10.83 -20.10
N PRO A 217 13.51 10.86 -21.45
CA PRO A 217 12.50 11.59 -22.24
C PRO A 217 11.07 11.05 -22.05
N VAL A 218 10.93 9.82 -21.51
CA VAL A 218 9.66 9.22 -21.09
C VAL A 218 9.06 9.97 -19.90
N PHE A 219 9.90 10.43 -18.97
CA PHE A 219 9.50 11.17 -17.78
C PHE A 219 9.52 12.69 -18.04
N LYS A 220 8.77 13.13 -19.07
CA LYS A 220 8.49 14.55 -19.32
C LYS A 220 8.04 15.24 -18.03
N ASP A 221 8.56 16.43 -17.76
CA ASP A 221 8.29 17.15 -16.52
C ASP A 221 8.62 16.26 -15.30
N GLY A 222 9.84 15.70 -15.29
CA GLY A 222 10.29 14.79 -14.24
C GLY A 222 10.35 15.43 -12.85
N HIS A 223 10.35 16.77 -12.79
CA HIS A 223 10.23 17.62 -11.60
C HIS A 223 8.78 18.01 -11.26
N GLU A 224 7.78 17.41 -11.92
CA GLU A 224 6.39 17.37 -11.46
C GLU A 224 6.02 15.96 -10.97
N PHE A 225 5.30 15.87 -9.85
CA PHE A 225 4.71 14.60 -9.42
C PHE A 225 3.36 14.41 -10.10
N ARG A 226 3.24 13.42 -10.98
CA ARG A 226 2.08 13.24 -11.86
C ARG A 226 1.80 11.75 -12.12
N PRO A 227 1.02 11.06 -11.26
CA PRO A 227 0.68 9.63 -11.40
C PRO A 227 0.12 9.25 -12.77
N GLU A 228 -0.65 10.17 -13.36
CA GLU A 228 -1.20 10.07 -14.71
C GLU A 228 -0.15 9.69 -15.78
N ARG A 229 1.16 9.93 -15.55
CA ARG A 229 2.22 9.50 -16.49
C ARG A 229 2.33 7.97 -16.66
N PHE A 230 1.88 7.19 -15.68
CA PHE A 230 1.87 5.72 -15.71
C PHE A 230 0.57 5.13 -16.27
N LEU A 231 -0.35 5.98 -16.75
CA LEU A 231 -1.62 5.60 -17.34
C LEU A 231 -1.73 6.15 -18.77
N MET A 232 -2.58 5.53 -19.58
CA MET A 232 -3.02 6.09 -20.85
C MET A 232 -4.12 7.15 -20.61
N GLU A 233 -4.58 7.81 -21.68
CA GLU A 233 -5.63 8.84 -21.61
C GLU A 233 -6.97 8.34 -21.06
N ASP A 234 -7.19 7.02 -21.03
CA ASP A 234 -8.36 6.38 -20.40
C ASP A 234 -8.33 6.37 -18.86
N GLY A 235 -7.18 6.71 -18.25
CA GLY A 235 -6.97 6.71 -16.80
C GLY A 235 -6.97 5.31 -16.15
N VAL A 236 -6.91 4.23 -16.92
CA VAL A 236 -7.06 2.84 -16.46
C VAL A 236 -5.99 1.91 -17.04
N THR A 237 -5.70 2.02 -18.34
CA THR A 237 -4.69 1.20 -19.00
C THR A 237 -3.28 1.68 -18.60
N PRO A 238 -2.36 0.80 -18.17
CA PRO A 238 -0.99 1.21 -17.85
C PRO A 238 -0.21 1.71 -19.08
N ASN A 239 0.44 2.86 -18.94
CA ASN A 239 1.44 3.33 -19.91
C ASN A 239 2.70 2.46 -19.80
N LYS A 240 2.84 1.48 -20.70
CA LYS A 240 3.95 0.53 -20.69
C LYS A 240 5.32 1.20 -20.82
N GLU A 241 5.46 2.25 -21.62
CA GLU A 241 6.75 2.94 -21.78
C GLU A 241 7.24 3.54 -20.46
N ALA A 242 6.35 4.21 -19.71
CA ALA A 242 6.66 4.74 -18.39
C ALA A 242 6.94 3.62 -17.36
N VAL A 243 6.18 2.52 -17.38
CA VAL A 243 6.37 1.38 -16.47
C VAL A 243 7.67 0.64 -16.74
N ASP A 244 8.03 0.39 -18.00
CA ASP A 244 9.24 -0.35 -18.40
C ASP A 244 10.52 0.47 -18.13
N HIS A 245 10.42 1.81 -18.13
CA HIS A 245 11.51 2.72 -17.75
C HIS A 245 11.64 2.94 -16.23
N LEU A 246 10.66 2.50 -15.43
CA LEU A 246 10.67 2.65 -13.97
C LEU A 246 11.49 1.53 -13.30
N CYS A 247 12.76 1.82 -13.04
CA CYS A 247 13.77 0.86 -12.54
C CYS A 247 14.28 1.08 -11.08
N PRO A 248 13.42 1.42 -10.08
CA PRO A 248 13.85 1.70 -8.70
C PRO A 248 14.37 0.46 -7.94
N PHE A 249 14.27 -0.73 -8.54
CA PHE A 249 14.79 -2.00 -8.03
C PHE A 249 16.03 -2.50 -8.79
N SER A 250 16.64 -1.65 -9.63
CA SER A 250 17.68 -2.03 -10.61
C SER A 250 17.17 -3.01 -11.68
N MET A 251 18.09 -3.62 -12.44
CA MET A 251 17.75 -4.52 -13.56
C MET A 251 18.71 -5.70 -13.69
N GLY A 252 18.19 -6.85 -14.13
CA GLY A 252 18.98 -8.01 -14.53
C GLY A 252 19.50 -8.86 -13.36
N LYS A 253 20.69 -9.46 -13.49
CA LYS A 253 21.20 -10.50 -12.55
C LYS A 253 21.54 -10.01 -11.13
N ARG A 254 21.42 -8.70 -10.86
CA ARG A 254 21.57 -8.07 -9.53
C ARG A 254 20.38 -7.15 -9.18
N GLN A 255 19.26 -7.31 -9.88
CA GLN A 255 17.98 -6.69 -9.51
C GLN A 255 17.55 -7.11 -8.10
N CYS A 256 16.82 -6.23 -7.40
CA CYS A 256 16.48 -6.42 -6.00
C CYS A 256 15.68 -7.72 -5.76
N ALA A 257 16.26 -8.67 -5.03
CA ALA A 257 15.60 -9.92 -4.66
C ALA A 257 14.31 -9.71 -3.84
N GLY A 258 14.20 -8.59 -3.13
CA GLY A 258 13.02 -8.20 -2.37
C GLY A 258 11.90 -7.51 -3.17
N GLU A 259 12.07 -7.22 -4.47
CA GLU A 259 11.12 -6.41 -5.25
C GLU A 259 9.67 -6.90 -5.15
N ALA A 260 9.45 -8.21 -5.24
CA ALA A 260 8.10 -8.79 -5.19
C ALA A 260 7.41 -8.52 -3.84
N LEU A 261 8.15 -8.63 -2.73
CA LEU A 261 7.66 -8.36 -1.38
C LEU A 261 7.49 -6.86 -1.15
N ALA A 262 8.50 -6.06 -1.45
CA ALA A 262 8.45 -4.60 -1.30
C ALA A 262 7.27 -3.99 -2.07
N ARG A 263 7.00 -4.45 -3.31
CA ARG A 263 5.81 -4.01 -4.06
C ARG A 263 4.51 -4.39 -3.36
N VAL A 264 4.43 -5.50 -2.62
CA VAL A 264 3.23 -5.86 -1.82
C VAL A 264 3.13 -4.97 -0.58
N GLU A 265 4.21 -4.81 0.17
CA GLU A 265 4.28 -3.98 1.39
C GLU A 265 3.90 -2.53 1.10
N LEU A 266 4.46 -1.93 0.04
CA LEU A 266 4.14 -0.58 -0.39
C LEU A 266 2.66 -0.42 -0.74
N PHE A 267 2.09 -1.39 -1.45
CA PHE A 267 0.68 -1.35 -1.83
C PHE A 267 -0.25 -1.47 -0.63
N VAL A 268 -0.06 -2.51 0.20
CA VAL A 268 -0.92 -2.73 1.38
C VAL A 268 -0.73 -1.62 2.41
N GLY A 269 0.50 -1.13 2.62
CA GLY A 269 0.79 -0.02 3.53
C GLY A 269 0.15 1.29 3.10
N VAL A 270 0.31 1.69 1.83
CA VAL A 270 -0.33 2.91 1.27
C VAL A 270 -1.85 2.82 1.34
N VAL A 271 -2.43 1.67 0.95
CA VAL A 271 -3.88 1.48 0.96
C VAL A 271 -4.42 1.50 2.39
N SER A 272 -3.79 0.79 3.33
CA SER A 272 -4.24 0.74 4.73
C SER A 272 -4.16 2.13 5.38
N LEU A 273 -3.10 2.90 5.11
CA LEU A 273 -2.94 4.27 5.60
C LEU A 273 -4.05 5.18 5.06
N LEU A 274 -4.27 5.19 3.75
CA LEU A 274 -5.22 6.11 3.10
C LEU A 274 -6.68 5.68 3.21
N GLN A 275 -6.97 4.41 3.53
CA GLN A 275 -8.28 3.91 3.91
C GLN A 275 -8.69 4.44 5.29
N ASN A 276 -7.83 4.27 6.29
CA ASN A 276 -8.17 4.54 7.69
C ASN A 276 -8.00 6.02 8.05
N TYR A 277 -6.93 6.67 7.57
CA TYR A 277 -6.55 8.02 7.98
C TYR A 277 -6.57 9.00 6.80
N ARG A 278 -6.82 10.29 7.09
CA ARG A 278 -6.36 11.37 6.20
C ARG A 278 -5.02 11.89 6.72
N VAL A 279 -4.00 11.81 5.88
CA VAL A 279 -2.71 12.46 6.09
C VAL A 279 -2.88 13.92 5.66
N ARG A 280 -2.58 14.89 6.54
CA ARG A 280 -2.64 16.33 6.23
C ARG A 280 -1.42 17.07 6.75
N LEU A 281 -1.14 18.21 6.12
CA LEU A 281 -0.39 19.29 6.75
C LEU A 281 -1.18 19.96 7.87
N PHE A 282 -0.46 20.79 8.61
CA PHE A 282 -1.02 21.66 9.62
C PHE A 282 -1.46 22.98 8.97
N ASP A 283 -2.62 22.97 8.32
CA ASP A 283 -3.19 24.11 7.59
C ASP A 283 -3.78 25.19 8.54
N ILE A 284 -2.95 25.76 9.41
CA ILE A 284 -3.30 26.88 10.30
C ILE A 284 -2.19 27.95 10.23
N GLU A 285 -2.29 28.79 9.20
CA GLU A 285 -1.33 29.82 8.77
C GLU A 285 0.09 29.33 8.41
N PRO A 286 0.80 30.01 7.47
CA PRO A 286 2.16 29.67 7.10
C PRO A 286 3.14 30.05 8.22
N SER A 287 3.24 29.20 9.25
CA SER A 287 4.06 29.44 10.45
C SER A 287 5.53 29.71 10.10
N LYS A 288 5.88 31.00 10.06
CA LYS A 288 7.17 31.54 9.59
C LYS A 288 7.55 31.12 8.16
N GLY A 289 6.57 30.89 7.29
CA GLY A 289 6.81 30.57 5.87
C GLY A 289 7.58 29.28 5.63
N ARG A 290 7.58 28.34 6.60
CA ARG A 290 8.20 27.02 6.45
C ARG A 290 7.46 26.17 5.42
N LYS A 291 7.80 26.38 4.15
CA LYS A 291 7.81 25.30 3.16
C LYS A 291 8.58 24.14 3.78
N VAL A 292 8.04 22.95 3.63
CA VAL A 292 8.70 21.75 4.12
C VAL A 292 9.57 21.19 3.00
N ASP A 293 10.68 20.59 3.40
CA ASP A 293 11.94 20.55 2.68
C ASP A 293 12.19 19.16 2.09
N LEU A 294 11.95 18.99 0.78
CA LEU A 294 12.22 17.73 0.07
C LEU A 294 13.70 17.45 -0.17
N GLU A 295 14.61 18.40 0.10
CA GLU A 295 16.03 18.22 -0.18
C GLU A 295 16.55 17.01 0.63
N PRO A 296 16.92 15.91 -0.03
CA PRO A 296 17.11 14.63 0.64
C PRO A 296 18.40 14.61 1.45
N ILE A 297 18.39 13.90 2.57
CA ILE A 297 19.62 13.59 3.30
C ILE A 297 20.27 12.41 2.58
N PHE A 298 21.33 12.68 1.79
CA PHE A 298 22.11 11.63 1.14
C PHE A 298 22.99 10.90 2.16
N GLY A 299 22.69 9.62 2.37
CA GLY A 299 23.48 8.69 3.19
C GLY A 299 23.66 7.35 2.47
N GLY A 300 23.89 7.36 1.15
CA GLY A 300 23.78 6.19 0.28
C GLY A 300 22.34 5.87 -0.12
N ILE A 301 21.39 6.04 0.81
CA ILE A 301 19.95 6.16 0.55
C ILE A 301 19.57 7.65 0.58
N LEU A 302 18.62 8.08 -0.25
CA LEU A 302 17.99 9.41 -0.16
C LEU A 302 16.89 9.39 0.90
N LEU A 303 17.29 9.70 2.14
CA LEU A 303 16.38 9.74 3.28
C LEU A 303 15.57 11.06 3.27
N PRO A 304 14.25 11.01 3.51
CA PRO A 304 13.47 12.22 3.67
C PRO A 304 13.80 12.89 5.01
N LYS A 305 13.93 14.23 4.97
CA LYS A 305 14.10 15.09 6.14
C LYS A 305 12.94 14.97 7.13
N ILE A 306 13.23 15.36 8.37
CA ILE A 306 12.41 15.18 9.56
C ILE A 306 11.78 16.57 9.95
N GLN A 307 10.46 16.79 9.72
CA GLN A 307 9.70 18.09 9.81
C GLN A 307 8.13 17.95 10.02
N PRO A 308 7.47 18.29 11.15
CA PRO A 308 6.29 17.56 11.74
C PRO A 308 5.01 17.25 10.92
N LEU A 309 4.32 16.14 11.31
CA LEU A 309 3.08 15.58 10.74
C LEU A 309 1.95 15.40 11.76
N ARG A 310 0.68 15.43 11.32
CA ARG A 310 -0.51 15.00 12.10
C ARG A 310 -1.43 14.11 11.22
N LEU A 311 -1.94 13.02 11.77
CA LEU A 311 -2.95 12.17 11.14
C LEU A 311 -4.34 12.47 11.73
N LEU A 312 -5.39 12.43 10.92
CA LEU A 312 -6.77 12.49 11.40
C LEU A 312 -7.42 11.11 11.33
N ASP A 313 -7.74 10.55 12.50
CA ASP A 313 -8.57 9.36 12.68
C ASP A 313 -10.06 9.73 12.51
N PHE A 314 -10.75 9.05 11.61
CA PHE A 314 -12.17 9.28 11.33
C PHE A 314 -13.11 8.46 12.23
N ALA A 315 -12.69 7.29 12.72
CA ALA A 315 -13.46 6.50 13.68
C ALA A 315 -13.50 7.19 15.06
N ARG A 316 -12.41 7.89 15.41
CA ARG A 316 -12.25 8.65 16.67
C ARG A 316 -12.40 10.16 16.50
N ILE A 317 -13.04 10.64 15.42
CA ILE A 317 -13.14 12.08 15.14
C ILE A 317 -13.76 12.91 16.29
N HIS A 318 -14.63 12.30 17.09
CA HIS A 318 -15.20 12.90 18.30
C HIS A 318 -14.19 13.04 19.46
N GLU A 319 -13.26 12.09 19.61
CA GLU A 319 -12.13 12.19 20.57
C GLU A 319 -11.15 13.30 20.13
N GLU A 320 -10.89 13.39 18.83
CA GLU A 320 -10.06 14.46 18.24
C GLU A 320 -10.71 15.83 18.41
N PHE A 321 -12.01 15.99 18.14
CA PHE A 321 -12.74 17.24 18.39
C PHE A 321 -12.76 17.61 19.88
N ALA A 322 -12.90 16.63 20.79
CA ALA A 322 -12.81 16.86 22.23
C ALA A 322 -11.38 17.21 22.71
N ARG A 323 -10.34 16.88 21.93
CA ARG A 323 -8.97 17.39 22.14
C ARG A 323 -8.84 18.81 21.59
N TYR A 324 -9.31 19.07 20.37
CA TYR A 324 -9.26 20.40 19.76
C TYR A 324 -10.04 21.45 20.55
N THR A 325 -11.15 21.07 21.19
CA THR A 325 -11.89 21.94 22.13
C THR A 325 -11.03 22.44 23.29
N LYS A 326 -10.07 21.62 23.77
CA LYS A 326 -9.15 21.97 24.87
C LYS A 326 -7.92 22.75 24.38
N GLU A 327 -7.57 22.58 23.11
CA GLU A 327 -6.37 23.14 22.46
C GLU A 327 -6.67 24.54 21.88
N TYR A 328 -7.75 24.66 21.09
CA TYR A 328 -8.16 25.88 20.35
C TYR A 328 -9.38 26.61 20.97
N GLY A 329 -10.05 26.02 21.95
CA GLY A 329 -11.34 26.49 22.48
C GLY A 329 -12.54 25.93 21.71
N ASN A 330 -13.76 26.38 22.05
CA ASN A 330 -15.01 25.72 21.60
C ASN A 330 -15.39 25.95 20.12
N ILE A 331 -14.69 26.84 19.41
CA ILE A 331 -14.96 27.15 18.00
C ILE A 331 -13.63 27.08 17.23
N PHE A 332 -13.54 26.11 16.31
CA PHE A 332 -12.34 25.86 15.51
C PHE A 332 -12.70 25.30 14.13
N THR A 333 -11.83 25.52 13.13
CA THR A 333 -12.05 25.04 11.77
C THR A 333 -11.35 23.70 11.54
N VAL A 334 -12.02 22.75 10.88
CA VAL A 334 -11.43 21.47 10.43
C VAL A 334 -11.65 21.26 8.92
N TYR A 335 -10.69 20.64 8.25
CA TYR A 335 -10.71 20.42 6.80
C TYR A 335 -11.29 19.03 6.48
N LEU A 336 -12.60 18.98 6.23
CA LEU A 336 -13.35 17.77 5.86
C LEU A 336 -13.95 17.92 4.46
N PRO A 337 -13.25 17.46 3.41
CA PRO A 337 -13.18 18.04 2.06
C PRO A 337 -13.24 19.58 1.85
N LYS A 338 -13.96 20.33 2.68
CA LYS A 338 -14.12 21.79 2.68
C LYS A 338 -13.97 22.35 4.11
N PRO A 339 -13.95 23.67 4.35
CA PRO A 339 -13.78 24.22 5.69
C PRO A 339 -15.05 23.98 6.49
N HIS A 340 -14.94 23.31 7.62
CA HIS A 340 -16.05 23.10 8.54
C HIS A 340 -15.71 23.79 9.86
N VAL A 341 -16.45 24.84 10.20
CA VAL A 341 -16.40 25.44 11.54
C VAL A 341 -17.11 24.49 12.50
N VAL A 342 -16.37 23.89 13.41
CA VAL A 342 -16.90 23.06 14.50
C VAL A 342 -17.24 23.97 15.67
N ILE A 343 -18.42 23.77 16.25
CA ILE A 343 -18.87 24.44 17.47
C ILE A 343 -19.15 23.33 18.49
N THR A 344 -18.45 23.34 19.62
CA THR A 344 -18.45 22.20 20.58
C THR A 344 -19.07 22.51 21.94
N ASP A 345 -19.57 23.72 22.16
CA ASP A 345 -20.32 24.09 23.37
C ASP A 345 -21.80 24.40 23.09
N PHE A 346 -22.60 24.29 24.15
CA PHE A 346 -24.05 24.43 24.09
C PHE A 346 -24.52 25.84 23.71
N ASP A 347 -23.87 26.90 24.20
CA ASP A 347 -24.31 28.27 23.95
C ASP A 347 -23.93 28.74 22.54
N GLY A 348 -22.78 28.32 22.02
CA GLY A 348 -22.40 28.48 20.62
C GLY A 348 -23.34 27.74 19.67
N VAL A 349 -23.64 26.45 19.95
CA VAL A 349 -24.59 25.65 19.17
C VAL A 349 -25.99 26.27 19.19
N LYS A 350 -26.45 26.74 20.36
CA LYS A 350 -27.74 27.41 20.52
C LYS A 350 -27.77 28.79 19.86
N GLU A 351 -26.66 29.52 19.82
CA GLU A 351 -26.60 30.76 19.06
C GLU A 351 -26.70 30.52 17.55
N ALA A 352 -25.86 29.64 17.00
CA ALA A 352 -25.86 29.35 15.57
C ALA A 352 -27.20 28.76 15.10
N PHE A 353 -27.61 27.63 15.67
CA PHE A 353 -28.72 26.84 15.12
C PHE A 353 -30.11 27.17 15.70
N VAL A 354 -30.21 28.09 16.67
CA VAL A 354 -31.51 28.53 17.23
C VAL A 354 -31.69 30.05 17.18
N LYS A 355 -30.72 30.86 17.65
CA LYS A 355 -30.84 32.33 17.57
C LYS A 355 -30.63 32.87 16.15
N LYS A 356 -29.78 32.20 15.36
CA LYS A 356 -29.37 32.55 13.99
C LYS A 356 -29.76 31.46 12.98
N GLY A 357 -30.82 30.69 13.26
CA GLY A 357 -31.14 29.47 12.52
C GLY A 357 -31.25 29.64 11.00
N ASP A 358 -31.74 30.80 10.54
CA ASP A 358 -31.85 31.14 9.12
C ASP A 358 -30.49 31.32 8.43
N ASP A 359 -29.46 31.80 9.14
CA ASP A 359 -28.08 31.92 8.63
C ASP A 359 -27.43 30.53 8.41
N PHE A 360 -27.89 29.50 9.14
CA PHE A 360 -27.29 28.16 9.19
C PHE A 360 -28.21 27.06 8.60
N ILE A 361 -29.25 27.45 7.85
CA ILE A 361 -30.30 26.53 7.37
C ILE A 361 -29.87 25.59 6.22
N GLY A 362 -28.77 25.92 5.52
CA GLY A 362 -28.33 25.24 4.30
C GLY A 362 -27.82 23.80 4.48
N ARG A 363 -27.65 23.11 3.35
CA ARG A 363 -27.00 21.79 3.22
C ARG A 363 -25.85 21.84 2.21
N SER A 364 -24.91 20.90 2.31
CA SER A 364 -23.65 20.98 1.56
C SER A 364 -23.84 20.90 0.04
N GLY A 365 -24.82 20.11 -0.43
CA GLY A 365 -25.03 19.82 -1.86
C GLY A 365 -23.88 19.04 -2.52
N LEU A 366 -23.05 18.35 -1.73
CA LEU A 366 -21.82 17.71 -2.17
C LEU A 366 -21.75 16.25 -1.72
N PHE A 367 -20.83 15.48 -2.31
CA PHE A 367 -20.53 14.14 -1.82
C PHE A 367 -19.90 14.21 -0.41
N PRO A 368 -20.32 13.39 0.57
CA PRO A 368 -21.20 12.22 0.42
C PRO A 368 -22.72 12.50 0.50
N ASP A 369 -23.18 13.65 0.98
CA ASP A 369 -24.61 13.96 1.19
C ASP A 369 -25.48 13.67 -0.05
N THR A 370 -24.94 13.92 -1.25
CA THR A 370 -25.63 13.68 -2.52
C THR A 370 -25.92 12.21 -2.83
N ILE A 371 -25.25 11.23 -2.21
CA ILE A 371 -25.56 9.80 -2.43
C ILE A 371 -26.94 9.40 -1.89
N PHE A 372 -27.52 10.23 -1.02
CA PHE A 372 -28.86 10.04 -0.46
C PHE A 372 -29.95 10.79 -1.24
N GLN A 373 -29.62 11.43 -2.37
CA GLN A 373 -30.52 12.26 -3.16
C GLN A 373 -30.67 11.72 -4.59
N ASN A 374 -31.61 10.79 -4.78
CA ASN A 374 -31.92 10.20 -6.09
C ASN A 374 -32.62 11.17 -7.08
N VAL A 375 -33.01 12.35 -6.62
CA VAL A 375 -33.62 13.45 -7.41
C VAL A 375 -33.15 14.80 -6.85
N GLU A 376 -33.21 15.86 -7.67
CA GLU A 376 -32.82 17.21 -7.25
C GLU A 376 -33.59 17.65 -5.99
N ASN A 377 -32.86 18.11 -4.98
CA ASN A 377 -33.39 18.54 -3.68
C ASN A 377 -34.25 17.49 -2.93
N GLY A 378 -34.08 16.19 -3.24
CA GLY A 378 -34.87 15.12 -2.64
C GLY A 378 -34.57 14.88 -1.16
N GLY A 379 -35.56 14.29 -0.46
CA GLY A 379 -35.47 13.86 0.94
C GLY A 379 -35.75 14.98 1.96
N VAL A 380 -35.52 14.67 3.24
CA VAL A 380 -35.76 15.59 4.39
C VAL A 380 -34.46 15.99 5.10
N ILE A 381 -33.42 15.15 5.08
CA ILE A 381 -32.17 15.36 5.84
C ILE A 381 -31.20 16.26 5.07
N PHE A 382 -31.02 16.00 3.76
CA PHE A 382 -30.01 16.62 2.91
C PHE A 382 -30.58 17.61 1.88
N SER A 383 -31.89 17.79 1.82
CA SER A 383 -32.54 18.79 0.99
C SER A 383 -32.27 20.21 1.51
N GLN A 384 -32.13 21.16 0.59
CA GLN A 384 -32.15 22.58 0.91
C GLN A 384 -33.59 22.94 1.32
N LEU A 385 -33.77 23.41 2.55
CA LEU A 385 -35.07 23.86 3.04
C LEU A 385 -35.54 25.06 2.23
N ARG A 386 -36.65 24.91 1.50
CA ARG A 386 -37.39 26.02 0.89
C ARG A 386 -38.54 26.54 1.78
N ARG A 387 -38.87 25.78 2.84
CA ARG A 387 -39.86 26.05 3.92
C ARG A 387 -39.46 25.26 5.18
N THR A 388 -40.20 25.36 6.28
CA THR A 388 -39.90 24.57 7.48
C THR A 388 -40.42 23.14 7.38
N ILE A 389 -39.65 22.18 7.92
CA ILE A 389 -40.03 20.75 7.97
C ILE A 389 -41.41 20.56 8.65
N LYS A 390 -41.80 21.45 9.58
CA LYS A 390 -43.12 21.40 10.23
C LYS A 390 -44.28 21.65 9.27
N GLU A 391 -44.12 22.54 8.29
CA GLU A 391 -45.16 22.85 7.29
C GLU A 391 -45.27 21.75 6.23
N ASP A 392 -44.16 21.07 5.93
CA ASP A 392 -44.15 19.94 5.00
C ASP A 392 -44.74 18.68 5.65
N VAL A 393 -44.39 18.41 6.91
CA VAL A 393 -45.03 17.36 7.72
C VAL A 393 -46.50 17.67 7.99
N ALA A 394 -46.87 18.93 8.29
CA ALA A 394 -48.27 19.32 8.44
C ALA A 394 -49.08 19.03 7.18
N ARG A 395 -48.63 19.46 5.99
CA ARG A 395 -49.32 19.16 4.73
C ARG A 395 -49.37 17.67 4.40
N ALA A 396 -48.33 16.90 4.75
CA ALA A 396 -48.33 15.45 4.61
C ALA A 396 -49.41 14.79 5.49
N LEU A 397 -49.64 15.31 6.70
CA LEU A 397 -50.65 14.84 7.65
C LEU A 397 -52.07 15.36 7.35
N GLU A 398 -52.23 16.62 6.95
CA GLU A 398 -53.53 17.21 6.52
C GLU A 398 -54.11 16.49 5.30
N SER A 399 -53.24 15.92 4.46
CA SER A 399 -53.63 15.12 3.29
C SER A 399 -53.56 13.60 3.53
N TYR A 400 -53.32 13.15 4.76
CA TYR A 400 -53.31 11.73 5.13
C TYR A 400 -54.74 11.27 5.44
N SER A 401 -55.15 10.12 4.89
CA SER A 401 -56.43 9.48 5.18
C SER A 401 -56.19 8.07 5.69
N VAL A 402 -56.90 7.69 6.75
CA VAL A 402 -56.82 6.36 7.36
C VAL A 402 -57.55 5.32 6.51
N ASP A 403 -58.58 5.73 5.76
CA ASP A 403 -59.36 4.84 4.88
C ASP A 403 -58.60 4.43 3.60
N GLN A 404 -57.40 4.98 3.40
CA GLN A 404 -56.44 4.54 2.39
C GLN A 404 -55.26 3.88 3.12
N GLU A 405 -55.34 2.57 3.37
CA GLU A 405 -54.22 1.77 3.89
C GLU A 405 -53.35 1.18 2.76
N PRO A 406 -52.19 1.79 2.45
CA PRO A 406 -51.07 1.08 1.88
C PRO A 406 -50.23 0.43 3.00
N GLU A 407 -49.53 -0.64 2.65
CA GLU A 407 -48.74 -1.49 3.56
C GLU A 407 -47.59 -0.73 4.24
N CYS A 408 -47.18 0.43 3.71
CA CYS A 408 -46.27 1.35 4.38
C CYS A 408 -46.39 2.82 3.92
N LEU A 409 -45.83 3.73 4.71
CA LEU A 409 -45.79 5.18 4.46
C LEU A 409 -45.19 5.57 3.09
N VAL A 410 -44.24 4.78 2.59
CA VAL A 410 -43.55 5.02 1.30
C VAL A 410 -44.51 4.77 0.12
N GLN A 411 -45.32 3.72 0.21
CA GLN A 411 -46.31 3.35 -0.81
C GLN A 411 -47.47 4.37 -0.85
N ALA A 412 -47.86 4.93 0.30
CA ALA A 412 -48.78 6.08 0.38
C ALA A 412 -48.26 7.28 -0.42
N TYR A 413 -46.99 7.64 -0.20
CA TYR A 413 -46.35 8.78 -0.83
C TYR A 413 -46.22 8.59 -2.35
N TYR A 414 -45.83 7.38 -2.80
CA TYR A 414 -45.70 7.03 -4.21
C TYR A 414 -47.04 7.11 -4.97
N GLN A 415 -48.10 6.52 -4.43
CA GLN A 415 -49.44 6.57 -5.04
C GLN A 415 -49.98 8.00 -5.13
N LYS A 416 -49.67 8.86 -4.15
CA LYS A 416 -50.03 10.28 -4.17
C LYS A 416 -49.25 11.06 -5.24
N MET A 417 -47.93 10.87 -5.34
CA MET A 417 -47.10 11.57 -6.34
C MET A 417 -47.50 11.29 -7.79
N GLN A 418 -47.99 10.09 -8.12
CA GLN A 418 -48.47 9.81 -9.50
C GLN A 418 -49.70 10.64 -9.91
N ASN A 419 -50.46 11.14 -8.94
CA ASN A 419 -51.74 11.83 -9.11
C ASN A 419 -51.67 13.35 -8.89
N ASP A 420 -50.52 13.89 -8.48
CA ASP A 420 -50.32 15.35 -8.38
C ASP A 420 -49.87 15.92 -9.75
N PRO A 421 -50.67 16.79 -10.40
CA PRO A 421 -50.33 17.38 -11.69
C PRO A 421 -49.17 18.40 -11.62
N ASN A 422 -48.71 18.77 -10.42
CA ASN A 422 -47.57 19.69 -10.22
C ASN A 422 -46.22 18.95 -10.13
N LEU A 423 -46.21 17.62 -10.24
CA LEU A 423 -45.03 16.75 -10.09
C LEU A 423 -44.74 15.91 -11.37
N LYS A 424 -45.15 16.39 -12.55
CA LYS A 424 -44.88 15.81 -13.87
C LYS A 424 -44.11 16.78 -14.77
#